data_AF-A0A2N7NCU8-F1
#
_entry.id   AF-A0A2N7NCU8-F1
#
_cell.length_a   1.000
_cell.length_b   1.000
_cell.length_c   1.000
_cell.angle_alpha   90.00
_cell.angle_beta   90.00
_cell.angle_gamma   90.00
#
_symmetry.space_group_name_H-M   'P 1'
#
loop_
_entity.id
_entity.type
_entity.pdbx_description
1 polymer ?
#
loop_
_entity_poly.entity_id
_entity_poly.type
_entity_poly.pdbx_seq_one_letter_code
_entity_poly.pdbx_strand_id
1 'polypeptide(L)'
;MRYLLVTGHKYPKFYKVDGSIVEIELNYVDEKVFSSMDETGKLTHRQIGGTQPCVDGHWLVDSVEEALSSLETKDVYPFVSKAAAKENAKRLGLKTFKYIAVP
;
A
#
# COMPACT_ATOMS: atom_id res chain seq x y z
N MET A 1 -5.06 10.41 -4.39
CA MET A 1 -4.30 9.20 -4.00
C MET A 1 -3.47 9.49 -2.78
N ARG A 2 -3.67 8.67 -1.74
CA ARG A 2 -2.94 8.73 -0.47
C ARG A 2 -1.84 7.65 -0.47
N TYR A 3 -0.90 7.75 0.46
CA TYR A 3 0.29 6.87 0.46
C TYR A 3 0.61 6.37 1.86
N LEU A 4 0.72 5.05 2.04
CA LEU A 4 1.31 4.46 3.24
C LEU A 4 2.83 4.40 3.09
N LEU A 5 3.53 4.61 4.20
CA LEU A 5 4.96 4.43 4.28
C LEU A 5 5.27 3.05 4.86
N VAL A 6 6.06 2.25 4.15
CA VAL A 6 6.35 0.87 4.55
C VAL A 6 7.84 0.55 4.48
N THR A 7 8.24 -0.51 5.16
CA THR A 7 9.59 -1.07 5.07
C THR A 7 9.82 -1.80 3.74
N GLY A 8 11.08 -2.06 3.39
CA GLY A 8 11.45 -2.65 2.10
C GLY A 8 11.23 -4.17 1.95
N HIS A 9 10.79 -4.85 3.00
CA HIS A 9 10.65 -6.32 3.07
C HIS A 9 9.56 -6.87 2.14
N LYS A 10 9.56 -8.20 1.94
CA LYS A 10 8.55 -8.91 1.12
C LYS A 10 7.14 -8.68 1.65
N TYR A 11 6.96 -8.89 2.96
CA TYR A 11 5.76 -8.48 3.69
C TYR A 11 6.08 -7.17 4.39
N PRO A 12 5.48 -6.05 3.96
CA PRO A 12 5.80 -4.74 4.47
C PRO A 12 5.34 -4.61 5.92
N LYS A 13 6.23 -4.16 6.78
CA LYS A 13 5.86 -3.51 8.03
C LYS A 13 5.57 -2.04 7.75
N PHE A 14 4.67 -1.44 8.52
CA PHE A 14 4.16 -0.10 8.28
C PHE A 14 4.78 0.90 9.25
N TYR A 15 5.09 2.10 8.76
CA TYR A 15 5.56 3.18 9.61
C TYR A 15 4.38 4.02 10.12
N LYS A 16 4.36 4.27 11.42
CA LYS A 16 3.52 5.30 12.03
C LYS A 16 4.06 6.70 11.69
N VAL A 17 3.28 7.73 12.02
CA VAL A 17 3.68 9.15 11.84
C VAL A 17 4.92 9.53 12.65
N ASP A 18 5.15 8.87 13.79
CA ASP A 18 6.32 9.06 14.65
C ASP A 18 7.57 8.27 14.19
N GLY A 19 7.45 7.44 13.15
CA GLY A 19 8.53 6.61 12.61
C GLY A 19 8.69 5.24 13.28
N SER A 20 7.89 4.91 14.28
CA SER A 20 7.81 3.56 14.81
C SER A 20 7.22 2.60 13.78
N ILE A 21 7.61 1.33 13.87
CA ILE A 21 7.18 0.29 12.93
C ILE A 21 6.10 -0.55 13.60
N VAL A 22 5.01 -0.78 12.86
CA VAL A 22 3.95 -1.72 13.21
C VAL A 22 4.00 -2.89 12.25
N GLU A 23 3.99 -4.08 12.82
CA GLU A 23 3.69 -5.31 12.10
C GLU A 23 2.21 -5.64 12.29
N ILE A 24 1.54 -5.95 11.20
CA ILE A 24 0.14 -6.34 11.18
C ILE A 24 -0.01 -7.49 10.21
N GLU A 25 -0.80 -8.48 10.61
CA GLU A 25 -1.20 -9.57 9.73
C GLU A 25 -2.33 -9.06 8.84
N LEU A 26 -2.08 -9.06 7.54
CA LEU A 26 -3.06 -8.73 6.51
C LEU A 26 -3.20 -9.92 5.59
N ASN A 27 -4.38 -10.07 5.01
CA ASN A 27 -4.68 -11.11 4.06
C ASN A 27 -4.11 -10.74 2.68
N TYR A 28 -2.82 -11.03 2.48
CA TYR A 28 -2.19 -10.87 1.18
C TYR A 28 -2.66 -11.96 0.21
N VAL A 29 -2.91 -11.57 -1.02
CA VAL A 29 -3.29 -12.48 -2.11
C VAL A 29 -2.17 -12.55 -3.15
N ASP A 30 -1.95 -13.73 -3.72
CA ASP A 30 -0.89 -13.91 -4.73
C ASP A 30 -1.22 -13.23 -6.06
N GLU A 31 -2.52 -13.08 -6.34
CA GLU A 31 -3.03 -12.50 -7.57
C GLU A 31 -4.32 -11.70 -7.36
N LYS A 32 -4.53 -10.69 -8.21
CA LYS A 32 -5.78 -9.96 -8.35
C LYS A 32 -6.13 -9.81 -9.82
N VAL A 33 -7.40 -10.01 -10.14
CA VAL A 33 -7.94 -9.74 -11.47
C VAL A 33 -8.65 -8.39 -11.46
N PHE A 34 -8.18 -7.48 -12.28
CA PHE A 34 -8.81 -6.19 -12.53
C PHE A 34 -9.56 -6.24 -13.85
N SER A 35 -10.84 -5.93 -13.81
CA SER A 35 -11.67 -5.84 -15.01
C SER A 35 -11.89 -4.37 -15.35
N SER A 36 -11.51 -3.95 -16.55
CA SER A 36 -11.76 -2.61 -17.07
C SER A 36 -12.54 -2.71 -18.37
N MET A 37 -13.51 -1.82 -18.56
CA MET A 37 -14.20 -1.64 -19.82
C MET A 37 -13.59 -0.45 -20.53
N ASP A 38 -13.20 -0.61 -21.79
CA ASP A 38 -12.72 0.50 -22.60
C ASP A 38 -13.86 1.32 -23.21
N GLU A 39 -13.53 2.42 -23.89
CA GLU A 39 -14.47 3.32 -24.55
C GLU A 39 -15.30 2.66 -25.66
N THR A 40 -14.90 1.47 -26.13
CA THR A 40 -15.62 0.69 -27.13
C THR A 40 -16.56 -0.35 -26.52
N GLY A 41 -16.65 -0.40 -25.19
CA GLY A 41 -17.44 -1.39 -24.45
C GLY A 41 -16.76 -2.75 -24.32
N LYS A 42 -15.49 -2.88 -24.71
CA LYS A 42 -14.76 -4.15 -24.59
C LYS A 42 -14.25 -4.31 -23.17
N LEU A 43 -14.64 -5.43 -22.55
CA LEU A 43 -14.14 -5.83 -21.26
C LEU A 43 -12.74 -6.44 -21.41
N THR A 44 -11.79 -5.92 -20.65
CA THR A 44 -10.43 -6.44 -20.53
C THR A 44 -10.17 -6.87 -19.09
N HIS A 45 -9.66 -8.09 -18.94
CA HIS A 45 -9.21 -8.60 -17.66
C HIS A 45 -7.68 -8.52 -17.60
N ARG A 46 -7.18 -7.83 -16.59
CA ARG A 46 -5.76 -7.77 -16.27
C ARG A 46 -5.53 -8.49 -14.96
N GLN A 47 -4.92 -9.66 -15.02
CA GLN A 47 -4.41 -10.33 -13.84
C GLN A 47 -3.06 -9.70 -13.49
N ILE A 48 -2.93 -9.24 -12.26
CA ILE A 48 -1.64 -8.88 -11.68
C ILE A 48 -1.33 -9.90 -10.59
N GLY A 49 -0.08 -10.32 -10.50
CA GLY A 49 0.38 -11.24 -9.49
C GLY A 49 1.86 -11.04 -9.26
N GLY A 50 2.32 -11.35 -8.05
CA GLY A 50 3.72 -11.19 -7.71
C GLY A 50 3.99 -11.24 -6.21
N THR A 51 5.28 -11.31 -5.88
CA THR A 51 5.75 -11.47 -4.50
C THR A 51 5.93 -10.16 -3.74
N GLN A 52 5.70 -9.02 -4.40
CA GLN A 52 5.81 -7.70 -3.78
C GLN A 52 4.45 -7.22 -3.26
N PRO A 53 4.43 -6.42 -2.18
CA PRO A 53 3.17 -5.95 -1.61
C PRO A 53 2.37 -5.07 -2.56
N CYS A 54 3.04 -4.47 -3.55
CA CYS A 54 2.37 -3.83 -4.66
C CYS A 54 2.90 -4.35 -5.98
N VAL A 55 2.00 -4.62 -6.92
CA VAL A 55 2.30 -4.92 -8.31
C VAL A 55 1.54 -3.91 -9.17
N ASP A 56 2.23 -3.28 -10.12
CA ASP A 56 1.66 -2.23 -11.00
C ASP A 56 0.94 -1.09 -10.26
N GLY A 57 1.39 -0.76 -9.04
CA GLY A 57 0.78 0.29 -8.21
C GLY A 57 -0.45 -0.14 -7.42
N HIS A 58 -0.83 -1.41 -7.49
CA HIS A 58 -1.95 -1.97 -6.74
C HIS A 58 -1.47 -2.78 -5.55
N TRP A 59 -2.10 -2.57 -4.40
CA TRP A 59 -1.84 -3.34 -3.18
C TRP A 59 -2.53 -4.72 -3.26
N LEU A 60 -1.72 -5.78 -3.11
CA LEU A 60 -2.16 -7.18 -3.19
C LEU A 60 -2.69 -7.70 -1.83
N VAL A 61 -3.68 -7.02 -1.27
CA VAL A 61 -4.46 -7.47 -0.09
C VAL A 61 -5.89 -7.78 -0.52
N ASP A 62 -6.56 -8.77 0.05
CA ASP A 62 -7.95 -9.12 -0.29
C ASP A 62 -8.88 -7.89 -0.38
N SER A 63 -8.82 -7.02 0.63
CA SER A 63 -9.66 -5.84 0.83
C SER A 63 -8.78 -4.68 1.31
N VAL A 64 -8.66 -3.65 0.48
CA VAL A 64 -7.88 -2.44 0.84
C VAL A 64 -8.55 -1.70 2.00
N GLU A 65 -9.87 -1.69 2.04
CA GLU A 65 -10.64 -1.00 3.09
C GLU A 65 -10.45 -1.68 4.44
N GLU A 66 -10.59 -3.00 4.52
CA GLU A 66 -10.36 -3.75 5.77
C GLU A 66 -8.90 -3.65 6.24
N ALA A 67 -7.95 -3.68 5.29
CA ALA A 67 -6.55 -3.49 5.61
C ALA A 67 -6.27 -2.10 6.17
N LEU A 68 -6.89 -1.05 5.61
CA LEU A 68 -6.79 0.31 6.13
C LEU A 68 -7.43 0.44 7.51
N SER A 69 -8.64 -0.10 7.72
CA SER A 69 -9.28 -0.10 9.03
C SER A 69 -8.41 -0.79 10.07
N SER A 70 -7.81 -1.94 9.72
CA SER A 70 -6.90 -2.67 10.61
C SER A 70 -5.65 -1.84 10.95
N LEU A 71 -5.09 -1.11 9.99
CA LEU A 71 -3.96 -0.20 10.20
C LEU A 71 -4.32 1.00 11.07
N GLU A 72 -5.52 1.57 10.92
CA GLU A 72 -5.99 2.68 11.75
C GLU A 72 -6.09 2.30 13.23
N THR A 73 -6.50 1.06 13.55
CA THR A 73 -6.50 0.56 14.94
C THR A 73 -5.11 0.50 15.58
N LYS A 74 -4.05 0.64 14.77
CA LYS A 74 -2.64 0.64 15.20
C LYS A 74 -1.98 2.00 15.00
N ASP A 75 -2.75 3.08 14.79
CA ASP A 75 -2.27 4.43 14.51
C ASP A 75 -1.41 4.56 13.24
N VAL A 76 -1.66 3.71 12.25
CA VAL A 76 -1.02 3.82 10.94
C VAL A 76 -2.00 4.47 9.98
N TYR A 77 -1.61 5.63 9.43
CA TYR A 77 -2.45 6.41 8.54
C TYR A 77 -1.74 6.71 7.22
N PRO A 78 -2.47 6.74 6.09
CA PRO A 78 -1.90 7.12 4.82
C PRO A 78 -1.70 8.65 4.74
N PHE A 79 -0.57 9.07 4.18
CA PHE A 79 -0.26 10.46 3.92
C PHE A 79 -1.06 10.98 2.72
N VAL A 80 -1.46 12.25 2.78
CA VAL A 80 -2.24 12.94 1.73
C VAL A 80 -1.57 12.94 0.36
N SER A 81 -0.24 12.85 0.31
CA SER A 81 0.55 12.80 -0.92
C SER A 81 1.87 12.06 -0.71
N LYS A 82 2.48 11.62 -1.82
CA LYS A 82 3.81 11.01 -1.80
C LYS A 82 4.89 11.99 -1.31
N ALA A 83 4.71 13.29 -1.58
CA ALA A 83 5.60 14.34 -1.09
C ALA A 83 5.54 14.43 0.43
N ALA A 84 4.34 14.48 1.02
CA ALA A 84 4.15 14.51 2.46
C ALA A 84 4.75 13.27 3.15
N ALA A 85 4.57 12.08 2.58
CA ALA A 85 5.19 10.85 3.07
C ALA A 85 6.73 10.93 3.05
N LYS A 86 7.30 11.45 1.95
CA LYS A 86 8.75 11.63 1.78
C LYS A 86 9.34 12.63 2.77
N GLU A 87 8.66 13.76 2.98
CA GLU A 87 9.07 14.78 3.93
C GLU A 87 9.07 14.24 5.37
N ASN A 88 8.03 13.49 5.75
CA ASN A 88 8.00 12.85 7.06
C ASN A 88 9.13 11.83 7.24
N ALA A 89 9.37 10.99 6.22
CA ALA A 89 10.46 10.02 6.25
C ALA A 89 11.83 10.70 6.39
N LYS A 90 12.04 11.84 5.71
CA LYS A 90 13.27 12.65 5.83
C LYS A 90 13.41 13.26 7.23
N ARG A 91 12.34 13.83 7.78
CA ARG A 91 12.30 14.42 9.14
C ARG A 91 12.70 13.39 10.20
N LEU A 92 12.28 12.15 10.02
CA LEU A 92 12.54 11.03 10.93
C LEU A 92 13.89 10.32 10.65
N GLY A 93 14.64 10.72 9.62
CA GLY A 93 15.92 10.09 9.27
C GLY A 93 15.80 8.65 8.78
N LEU A 94 14.65 8.26 8.23
CA LEU A 94 14.43 6.90 7.73
C LEU A 94 15.30 6.65 6.49
N LYS A 95 16.12 5.59 6.53
CA LYS A 95 17.05 5.25 5.43
C LYS A 95 16.44 4.35 4.36
N THR A 96 15.50 3.49 4.76
CA THR A 96 14.91 2.47 3.88
C THR A 96 13.41 2.42 4.05
N PHE A 97 12.68 2.81 3.01
CA PHE A 97 11.23 2.77 2.97
C PHE A 97 10.72 2.65 1.53
N LYS A 98 9.49 2.21 1.38
CA LYS A 98 8.71 2.17 0.14
C LYS A 98 7.36 2.84 0.38
N TYR A 99 6.62 3.03 -0.70
CA TYR A 99 5.30 3.63 -0.67
C TYR A 99 4.27 2.65 -1.22
N ILE A 100 3.14 2.54 -0.54
CA ILE A 100 1.95 1.85 -1.03
C ILE A 100 0.91 2.91 -1.34
N ALA A 101 0.46 2.99 -2.60
CA ALA A 101 -0.62 3.88 -2.98
C ALA A 101 -1.96 3.28 -2.54
N VAL A 102 -2.80 4.10 -1.94
CA VAL A 102 -4.16 3.73 -1.51
C VAL A 102 -5.16 4.79 -2.00
N PRO A 103 -6.42 4.39 -2.27
CA PRO A 103 -7.48 5.32 -2.67
C PRO A 103 -7.61 6.50 -1.70
#